data_AF-A0A854BFH8-F1
#
_entry.id   AF-A0A854BFH8-F1
#
_cell.length_a   1.000
_cell.length_b   1.000
_cell.length_c   1.000
_cell.angle_alpha   90.00
_cell.angle_beta   90.00
_cell.angle_gamma   90.00
#
_symmetry.space_group_name_H-M   'P 1'
#
loop_
_entity.id
_entity.type
_entity.pdbx_description
1 polymer ?
#
loop_
_entity_poly.entity_id
_entity_poly.type
_entity_poly.pdbx_seq_one_letter_code
_entity_poly.pdbx_strand_id
1 'polypeptide(L)'
;LRVTFALDCCDREALHWAVTTGGFNSETVQDVMLGAVERRFGNELPASPVEWLTDNGSCYRANETRQFARILGLEPKSTAVRSPESNGIAESFVKTIKRDYISVMPKPDGLTAAKNLAEAFEHYNEWHPHSALGYRSPREYLRQQASNGLSDNRCLEI
;
A
#
# COMPACT_ATOMS: atom_id res chain seq x y z
N LEU A 1 -9.37 -10.03 12.31
CA LEU A 1 -8.19 -9.88 11.43
C LEU A 1 -7.71 -8.44 11.52
N ARG A 2 -6.40 -8.24 11.60
CA ARG A 2 -5.76 -6.93 11.41
C ARG A 2 -5.07 -6.95 10.05
N VAL A 3 -5.15 -5.85 9.32
CA VAL A 3 -4.57 -5.72 7.99
C VAL A 3 -3.55 -4.60 8.03
N THR A 4 -2.33 -4.90 7.58
CA THR A 4 -1.30 -3.90 7.28
C THR A 4 -1.18 -3.85 5.76
N PHE A 5 -1.05 -2.67 5.17
CA PHE A 5 -0.98 -2.51 3.72
C PHE A 5 -0.01 -1.39 3.34
N ALA A 6 0.45 -1.43 2.09
CA ALA A 6 1.21 -0.38 1.43
C ALA A 6 0.46 0.05 0.17
N LEU A 7 0.39 1.36 -0.07
CA LEU A 7 -0.29 1.95 -1.22
C LEU A 7 0.69 2.86 -1.95
N ASP A 8 0.72 2.78 -3.26
CA ASP A 8 1.40 3.80 -4.04
C ASP A 8 0.56 5.09 -4.08
N CYS A 9 1.12 6.20 -3.63
CA CYS A 9 0.41 7.47 -3.53
C CYS A 9 0.22 8.16 -4.90
N CYS A 10 0.88 7.70 -5.96
CA CYS A 10 0.73 8.25 -7.30
C CYS A 10 -0.36 7.53 -8.10
N ASP A 11 -0.33 6.20 -8.13
CA ASP A 11 -1.22 5.38 -8.97
C ASP A 11 -2.34 4.66 -8.20
N ARG A 12 -2.38 4.79 -6.86
CA ARG A 12 -3.39 4.20 -5.97
C ARG A 12 -3.32 2.66 -5.88
N GLU A 13 -2.32 1.99 -6.45
CA GLU A 13 -2.19 0.53 -6.35
C GLU A 13 -1.92 0.13 -4.91
N ALA A 14 -2.67 -0.86 -4.42
CA ALA A 14 -2.32 -1.57 -3.20
C ALA A 14 -1.19 -2.55 -3.51
N LEU A 15 0.04 -2.12 -3.24
CA LEU A 15 1.28 -2.82 -3.62
C LEU A 15 1.44 -4.13 -2.86
N HIS A 16 1.25 -4.09 -1.55
CA HIS A 16 1.34 -5.27 -0.69
C HIS A 16 0.50 -5.12 0.56
N TRP A 17 0.15 -6.26 1.17
CA TRP A 17 -0.63 -6.29 2.41
C TRP A 17 -0.42 -7.61 3.14
N ALA A 18 -0.60 -7.56 4.46
CA ALA A 18 -0.49 -8.71 5.34
C ALA A 18 -1.68 -8.76 6.30
N VAL A 19 -2.13 -9.97 6.62
CA VAL A 19 -3.19 -10.22 7.58
C VAL A 19 -2.65 -10.95 8.79
N THR A 20 -2.94 -10.43 9.98
CA THR A 20 -2.60 -11.10 11.24
C THR A 20 -3.82 -11.31 12.12
N THR A 21 -3.79 -12.39 12.90
CA THR A 21 -4.74 -12.68 13.98
C THR A 21 -4.23 -12.22 15.35
N GLY A 22 -2.91 -11.97 15.45
CA GLY A 22 -2.22 -11.56 16.68
C GLY A 22 -1.98 -10.05 16.82
N GLY A 23 -0.97 -9.70 17.64
CA GLY A 23 -0.54 -8.32 17.86
C GLY A 23 0.07 -7.68 16.61
N PHE A 24 0.08 -6.35 16.58
CA PHE A 24 0.77 -5.59 15.54
C PHE A 24 2.28 -5.59 15.85
N ASN A 25 3.11 -6.28 15.06
CA ASN A 25 4.55 -6.41 15.31
C ASN A 25 5.39 -5.80 14.17
N SER A 26 6.67 -5.52 14.44
CA SER A 26 7.59 -4.91 13.46
C SER A 26 7.87 -5.81 12.27
N GLU A 27 7.85 -7.13 12.45
CA GLU A 27 8.06 -8.13 11.39
C GLU A 27 7.01 -8.00 10.28
N THR A 28 5.73 -7.94 10.63
CA THR A 28 4.64 -7.73 9.64
C THR A 28 4.83 -6.45 8.84
N VAL A 29 5.36 -5.38 9.46
CA VAL A 29 5.62 -4.11 8.78
C VAL A 29 6.79 -4.24 7.81
N GLN A 30 7.86 -4.91 8.23
CA GLN A 30 9.03 -5.15 7.38
C GLN A 30 8.68 -6.02 6.17
N ASP A 31 7.85 -7.05 6.35
CA ASP A 31 7.35 -7.88 5.24
C ASP A 31 6.54 -7.05 4.24
N VAL A 32 5.69 -6.15 4.74
CA VAL A 32 4.92 -5.24 3.87
C VAL A 32 5.81 -4.25 3.13
N MET A 33 6.86 -3.73 3.76
CA MET A 33 7.85 -2.87 3.10
C MET A 33 8.57 -3.62 1.98
N LEU A 34 9.07 -4.83 2.27
CA LEU A 34 9.78 -5.64 1.29
C LEU A 34 8.87 -6.00 0.11
N GLY A 35 7.67 -6.52 0.38
CA GLY A 35 6.73 -6.88 -0.66
C GLY A 35 6.29 -5.69 -1.52
N ALA A 36 6.19 -4.49 -0.95
CA ALA A 36 5.89 -3.27 -1.71
C ALA A 36 7.04 -2.88 -2.64
N VAL A 37 8.29 -2.97 -2.18
CA VAL A 37 9.48 -2.69 -2.99
C VAL A 37 9.61 -3.73 -4.11
N GLU A 38 9.47 -5.02 -3.80
CA GLU A 38 9.50 -6.09 -4.81
C GLU A 38 8.40 -5.91 -5.86
N ARG A 39 7.19 -5.51 -5.42
CA ARG A 39 6.08 -5.25 -6.33
C ARG A 39 6.38 -4.10 -7.29
N ARG A 40 6.99 -3.02 -6.81
CA ARG A 40 7.19 -1.79 -7.58
C ARG A 40 8.46 -1.80 -8.42
N PHE A 41 9.55 -2.36 -7.90
CA PHE A 41 10.89 -2.30 -8.48
C PHE A 41 11.43 -3.68 -8.90
N GLY A 42 10.65 -4.75 -8.73
CA GLY A 42 11.08 -6.11 -9.06
C GLY A 42 12.21 -6.57 -8.14
N ASN A 43 13.28 -7.11 -8.74
CA ASN A 43 14.44 -7.59 -7.99
C ASN A 43 15.49 -6.49 -7.71
N GLU A 44 15.17 -5.23 -8.02
CA GLU A 44 16.07 -4.09 -7.85
C GLU A 44 15.58 -3.16 -6.73
N LEU A 45 16.50 -2.41 -6.13
CA LEU A 45 16.14 -1.33 -5.21
C LEU A 45 15.83 -0.04 -5.99
N PRO A 46 15.07 0.89 -5.40
CA PRO A 46 14.82 2.19 -6.01
C PRO A 46 16.14 2.91 -6.36
N ALA A 47 16.21 3.50 -7.56
CA ALA A 47 17.39 4.25 -8.02
C ALA A 47 17.65 5.54 -7.20
N SER A 48 16.61 6.04 -6.52
CA SER A 48 16.66 7.17 -5.59
C SER A 48 15.76 6.88 -4.39
N PRO A 49 16.03 7.46 -3.20
CA PRO A 49 15.20 7.25 -2.02
C PRO A 49 13.72 7.54 -2.29
N VAL A 50 12.85 6.61 -1.89
CA VAL A 50 11.38 6.73 -1.99
C VAL A 50 10.84 7.03 -0.60
N GLU A 51 10.06 8.11 -0.47
CA GLU A 51 9.42 8.46 0.80
C GLU A 51 8.47 7.33 1.23
N TRP A 52 8.64 6.88 2.47
CA TRP A 52 7.77 5.87 3.08
C TRP A 52 6.97 6.51 4.20
N LEU A 53 5.67 6.68 3.97
CA LEU A 53 4.77 7.36 4.87
C LEU A 53 4.13 6.38 5.84
N THR A 54 4.20 6.70 7.12
CA THR A 54 3.60 5.88 8.18
C THR A 54 2.88 6.76 9.17
N ASP A 55 1.88 6.17 9.84
CA ASP A 55 1.33 6.79 11.03
C ASP A 55 2.36 6.81 12.17
N ASN A 56 2.05 7.55 13.24
CA ASN A 56 2.96 7.67 14.40
C ASN A 56 2.95 6.43 15.33
N GLY A 57 2.47 5.29 14.85
CA GLY A 57 2.47 4.02 15.57
C GLY A 57 3.86 3.64 16.08
N SER A 58 3.93 3.08 17.29
CA SER A 58 5.22 2.74 17.94
C SER A 58 6.05 1.71 17.16
N CYS A 59 5.38 0.79 16.47
CA CYS A 59 5.92 -0.19 15.53
C CYS A 59 6.68 0.42 14.35
N TYR A 60 6.18 1.53 13.79
CA TYR A 60 6.83 2.25 12.69
C TYR A 60 7.95 3.17 13.17
N ARG A 61 7.92 3.56 14.46
CA ARG A 61 8.98 4.35 15.10
C ARG A 61 10.14 3.52 15.64
N ALA A 62 9.98 2.19 15.72
CA ALA A 62 11.05 1.29 16.14
C ALA A 62 12.30 1.50 15.27
N ASN A 63 13.47 1.60 15.91
CA ASN A 63 14.72 1.93 15.21
C ASN A 63 15.06 0.88 14.15
N GLU A 64 14.82 -0.40 14.46
CA GLU A 64 15.02 -1.55 13.57
C GLU A 64 14.18 -1.41 12.29
N THR A 65 12.89 -1.09 12.43
CA THR A 65 11.98 -0.87 11.28
C THR A 65 12.45 0.28 10.40
N ARG A 66 12.93 1.38 11.00
CA ARG A 66 13.47 2.52 10.23
C ARG A 66 14.79 2.21 9.54
N GLN A 67 15.64 1.42 10.16
CA GLN A 67 16.88 0.96 9.54
C GLN A 67 16.59 0.03 8.37
N PHE A 68 15.64 -0.91 8.55
CA PHE A 68 15.23 -1.82 7.50
C PHE A 68 14.66 -1.08 6.27
N ALA A 69 13.78 -0.11 6.49
CA ALA A 69 13.28 0.75 5.41
C ALA A 69 14.41 1.41 4.61
N ARG A 70 15.43 1.97 5.29
CA ARG A 70 16.58 2.59 4.61
C ARG A 70 17.41 1.59 3.79
N ILE A 71 17.54 0.34 4.25
CA ILE A 71 18.21 -0.72 3.48
C ILE A 71 17.46 -0.99 2.18
N LEU A 72 16.13 -0.88 2.18
CA LEU A 72 15.28 -1.03 1.00
C LEU A 72 15.22 0.20 0.10
N GLY A 73 16.03 1.24 0.35
CA GLY A 73 15.96 2.50 -0.39
C GLY A 73 14.72 3.34 -0.06
N LEU A 74 14.05 3.04 1.05
CA LEU A 74 12.93 3.83 1.55
C LEU A 74 13.40 4.87 2.57
N GLU A 75 12.85 6.08 2.49
CA GLU A 75 13.11 7.20 3.38
C GLU A 75 11.92 7.33 4.36
N PRO A 76 12.03 6.84 5.62
CA PRO A 76 10.91 6.90 6.55
C PRO A 76 10.58 8.34 6.92
N LYS A 77 9.43 8.83 6.47
CA LYS A 77 8.93 10.13 6.90
C LYS A 77 7.91 9.91 8.01
N SER A 78 8.31 10.21 9.24
CA SER A 78 7.31 10.54 10.27
C SER A 78 6.84 11.95 9.94
N THR A 79 5.67 12.06 9.32
CA THR A 79 5.11 13.36 8.91
C THR A 79 5.28 14.39 10.02
N ALA A 80 5.89 15.55 9.72
CA ALA A 80 5.53 16.75 10.46
C ALA A 80 4.00 16.85 10.41
N VAL A 81 3.37 17.08 11.56
CA VAL A 81 1.92 17.05 11.79
C VAL A 81 1.11 17.26 10.50
N ARG A 82 0.62 16.13 9.94
CA ARG A 82 -0.30 16.02 8.80
C ARG A 82 0.31 16.41 7.44
N SER A 83 0.73 15.42 6.64
CA SER A 83 0.47 15.45 5.19
C SER A 83 -1.00 15.06 5.02
N PRO A 84 -1.94 16.03 4.85
CA PRO A 84 -3.36 15.72 4.87
C PRO A 84 -3.76 14.86 3.66
N GLU A 85 -3.00 14.96 2.57
CA GLU A 85 -3.30 14.30 1.30
C GLU A 85 -3.02 12.80 1.38
N SER A 86 -1.82 12.38 1.82
CA SER A 86 -1.45 10.96 1.92
C SER A 86 -2.26 10.22 2.99
N ASN A 87 -2.56 10.87 4.12
CA ASN A 87 -3.51 10.32 5.10
C ASN A 87 -4.91 10.20 4.49
N GLY A 88 -5.35 11.20 3.71
CA GLY A 88 -6.63 11.15 3.01
C GLY A 88 -6.71 10.00 1.98
N ILE A 89 -5.59 9.66 1.34
CA ILE A 89 -5.48 8.52 0.41
C ILE A 89 -5.67 7.20 1.16
N ALA A 90 -4.92 6.99 2.25
CA ALA A 90 -5.04 5.78 3.06
C ALA A 90 -6.44 5.65 3.69
N GLU A 91 -7.02 6.74 4.20
CA GLU A 91 -8.37 6.77 4.75
C GLU A 91 -9.43 6.45 3.68
N SER A 92 -9.28 7.00 2.49
CA SER A 92 -10.15 6.73 1.34
C SER A 92 -10.09 5.26 0.94
N PHE A 93 -8.89 4.68 0.85
CA PHE A 93 -8.69 3.26 0.57
C PHE A 93 -9.40 2.37 1.61
N VAL A 94 -9.16 2.61 2.90
CA VAL A 94 -9.79 1.83 3.99
C VAL A 94 -11.31 1.95 3.92
N LYS A 95 -11.84 3.14 3.62
CA LYS A 95 -13.28 3.36 3.47
C LYS A 95 -13.85 2.57 2.29
N THR A 96 -13.18 2.60 1.14
CA THR A 96 -13.56 1.83 -0.05
C THR A 96 -13.56 0.33 0.25
N ILE A 97 -12.47 -0.22 0.78
CA ILE A 97 -12.37 -1.64 1.11
C ILE A 97 -13.47 -2.06 2.09
N LYS A 98 -13.72 -1.26 3.14
CA LYS A 98 -14.78 -1.56 4.11
C LYS A 98 -16.18 -1.52 3.51
N ARG A 99 -16.47 -0.48 2.72
CA ARG A 99 -17.81 -0.21 2.18
C ARG A 99 -18.15 -1.15 1.03
N ASP A 100 -17.25 -1.31 0.07
CA ASP A 100 -17.57 -1.95 -1.21
C ASP A 100 -17.26 -3.45 -1.23
N TYR A 101 -16.35 -3.90 -0.36
CA TYR A 101 -15.89 -5.29 -0.35
C TYR A 101 -16.25 -5.97 0.98
N ILE A 102 -15.78 -5.45 2.12
CA ILE A 102 -15.96 -6.12 3.42
C ILE A 102 -17.42 -6.17 3.87
N SER A 103 -18.24 -5.20 3.47
CA SER A 103 -19.65 -5.15 3.85
C SER A 103 -20.49 -6.24 3.15
N VAL A 104 -20.07 -6.67 1.96
CA VAL A 104 -20.79 -7.63 1.11
C VAL A 104 -20.12 -9.00 1.04
N MET A 105 -18.87 -9.14 1.51
CA MET A 105 -18.17 -10.42 1.48
C MET A 105 -18.66 -11.38 2.59
N PRO A 106 -18.83 -12.68 2.27
CA PRO A 106 -19.02 -13.69 3.29
C PRO A 106 -17.74 -13.85 4.12
N LYS A 107 -17.90 -14.06 5.43
CA LYS A 107 -16.79 -14.18 6.39
C LYS A 107 -17.12 -15.16 7.52
N PRO A 108 -17.42 -16.43 7.18
CA PRO A 108 -17.79 -17.45 8.16
C PRO A 108 -16.67 -17.76 9.15
N ASP A 109 -15.42 -17.60 8.73
CA ASP A 109 -14.22 -17.83 9.53
C ASP A 109 -13.05 -16.95 9.06
N GLY A 110 -11.96 -16.94 9.82
CA GLY A 110 -10.80 -16.09 9.56
C GLY A 110 -10.03 -16.44 8.28
N LEU A 111 -9.98 -17.72 7.90
CA LEU A 111 -9.29 -18.16 6.67
C LEU A 111 -10.08 -17.71 5.45
N THR A 112 -11.39 -17.90 5.45
CA THR A 112 -12.27 -17.43 4.38
C THR A 112 -12.24 -15.90 4.29
N ALA A 113 -12.24 -15.20 5.42
CA ALA A 113 -12.10 -13.74 5.43
C ALA A 113 -10.76 -13.26 4.85
N ALA A 114 -9.65 -13.95 5.11
CA ALA A 114 -8.35 -13.61 4.53
C ALA A 114 -8.30 -13.86 3.01
N LYS A 115 -8.87 -14.97 2.53
CA LYS A 115 -8.97 -15.28 1.09
C LYS A 115 -9.80 -14.23 0.34
N ASN A 116 -10.98 -13.94 0.87
CA ASN A 116 -11.88 -12.95 0.27
C ASN A 116 -11.30 -11.54 0.32
N LEU A 117 -10.45 -11.23 1.33
CA LEU A 117 -9.71 -9.98 1.35
C LEU A 117 -8.67 -9.93 0.23
N ALA A 118 -7.99 -11.03 -0.08
CA ALA A 118 -7.08 -11.09 -1.22
C ALA A 118 -7.80 -10.79 -2.54
N GLU A 119 -8.97 -11.38 -2.74
CA GLU A 119 -9.81 -11.09 -3.91
C GLU A 119 -10.25 -9.61 -3.96
N ALA A 120 -10.54 -9.00 -2.80
CA ALA A 120 -10.90 -7.59 -2.73
C ALA A 120 -9.75 -6.66 -3.14
N PHE A 121 -8.52 -6.93 -2.68
CA PHE A 121 -7.33 -6.16 -3.08
C PHE A 121 -7.04 -6.29 -4.58
N GLU A 122 -7.16 -7.51 -5.11
CA GLU A 122 -6.97 -7.77 -6.54
C GLU A 122 -8.03 -7.06 -7.39
N HIS A 123 -9.30 -7.17 -7.00
CA HIS A 123 -10.39 -6.48 -7.69
C HIS A 123 -10.26 -4.96 -7.58
N TYR A 124 -9.82 -4.44 -6.43
CA TYR A 124 -9.54 -3.02 -6.26
C TYR A 124 -8.48 -2.54 -7.27
N ASN A 125 -7.35 -3.24 -7.36
CA ASN A 125 -6.26 -2.87 -8.26
C ASN A 125 -6.63 -3.01 -9.75
N GLU A 126 -7.48 -3.97 -10.10
CA GLU A 126 -7.82 -4.26 -11.49
C GLU A 126 -9.03 -3.47 -12.00
N TRP A 127 -10.02 -3.19 -11.16
CA TRP A 127 -11.34 -2.71 -11.61
C TRP A 127 -11.89 -1.48 -10.87
N HIS A 128 -11.37 -1.10 -9.69
CA HIS A 128 -11.98 0.00 -8.93
C HIS A 128 -11.61 1.37 -9.52
N PRO A 129 -12.58 2.17 -9.98
CA PRO A 129 -12.27 3.43 -10.64
C PRO A 129 -11.90 4.54 -9.65
N HIS A 130 -10.83 5.27 -9.95
CA HIS A 130 -10.41 6.43 -9.16
C HIS A 130 -10.56 7.72 -9.97
N SER A 131 -11.28 8.72 -9.43
CA SER A 131 -11.42 10.03 -10.07
C SER A 131 -10.07 10.71 -10.32
N ALA A 132 -9.12 10.57 -9.39
CA ALA A 132 -7.75 11.07 -9.52
C ALA A 132 -6.97 10.45 -10.70
N LEU A 133 -7.38 9.26 -11.17
CA LEU A 133 -6.76 8.54 -12.29
C LEU A 133 -7.56 8.68 -13.59
N GLY A 134 -8.53 9.61 -13.63
CA GLY A 134 -9.46 9.77 -14.75
C GLY A 134 -10.47 8.63 -14.85
N TYR A 135 -10.96 8.15 -13.71
CA TYR A 135 -11.89 7.02 -13.56
C TYR A 135 -11.36 5.67 -14.06
N ARG A 136 -10.04 5.50 -14.03
CA ARG A 136 -9.36 4.23 -14.29
C ARG A 136 -9.07 3.50 -12.99
N SER A 137 -8.93 2.19 -13.07
CA SER A 137 -8.32 1.42 -11.98
C SER A 137 -6.81 1.67 -11.88
N PRO A 138 -6.18 1.34 -10.75
CA PRO A 138 -4.73 1.49 -10.58
C PRO A 138 -3.94 0.82 -11.71
N ARG A 139 -4.29 -0.43 -12.06
CA ARG A 139 -3.55 -1.17 -13.09
C ARG A 139 -3.90 -0.73 -14.51
N GLU A 140 -5.11 -0.27 -14.76
CA GLU A 140 -5.44 0.37 -16.05
C GLU A 140 -4.61 1.63 -16.26
N TYR A 141 -4.49 2.46 -15.22
CA TYR A 141 -3.64 3.66 -15.25
C TYR A 141 -2.18 3.30 -15.55
N LEU A 142 -1.61 2.32 -14.84
CA LEU A 142 -0.24 1.85 -15.06
C LEU A 142 0.00 1.32 -16.48
N ARG A 143 -0.91 0.46 -16.99
CA ARG A 143 -0.82 -0.05 -18.37
C ARG A 143 -0.81 1.08 -19.39
N GLN A 144 -1.61 2.12 -19.17
CA GLN A 144 -1.65 3.27 -20.07
C GLN A 144 -0.36 4.12 -20.00
N GLN A 145 0.19 4.34 -18.80
CA GLN A 145 1.48 5.06 -18.67
C GLN A 145 2.60 4.32 -19.41
N ALA A 146 2.66 3.00 -19.26
CA ALA A 146 3.62 2.16 -19.98
C ALA A 146 3.44 2.26 -21.51
N SER A 147 2.21 2.25 -22.01
CA SER A 147 1.96 2.42 -23.45
C SER A 147 2.33 3.81 -23.99
N ASN A 148 2.28 4.83 -23.13
CA ASN A 148 2.58 6.21 -23.50
C ASN A 148 4.08 6.54 -23.44
N GLY A 149 4.94 5.60 -23.05
CA GLY A 149 6.39 5.82 -22.89
C GLY A 149 6.75 6.78 -21.76
N LEU A 150 5.81 7.05 -20.85
CA LEU A 150 6.04 7.85 -19.65
C LEU A 150 6.54 6.91 -18.56
N SER A 151 7.85 6.86 -18.34
CA SER A 151 8.39 6.31 -17.09
C SER A 151 8.00 7.27 -15.98
N ASP A 152 7.11 6.84 -15.08
CA ASP A 152 6.65 7.69 -14.00
C ASP A 152 7.76 7.81 -12.94
N ASN A 153 8.70 8.71 -13.16
CA ASN A 153 9.72 9.12 -12.18
C ASN A 153 9.11 9.85 -10.96
N ARG A 154 7.78 9.79 -10.79
CA ARG A 154 7.04 10.44 -9.71
C ARG A 154 6.68 9.52 -8.54
N CYS A 155 6.91 8.20 -8.62
CA CYS A 155 6.75 7.30 -7.47
C CYS A 155 7.90 7.45 -6.47
N LEU A 156 8.00 8.64 -5.88
CA LEU A 156 8.85 8.93 -4.76
C LEU A 156 8.07 8.83 -3.44
N GLU A 157 6.85 8.27 -3.42
CA GLU A 157 6.03 8.16 -2.21
C GLU A 157 5.19 6.87 -2.18
N ILE A 158 5.43 6.04 -1.15
CA ILE A 158 4.71 4.80 -0.80
C ILE A 158 4.24 4.88 0.67
#